data_AF-A0A4R4ZJP0-F1
#
_entry.id   AF-A0A4R4ZJP0-F1
#
_cell.length_a   1.000
_cell.length_b   1.000
_cell.length_c   1.000
_cell.angle_alpha   90.00
_cell.angle_beta   90.00
_cell.angle_gamma   90.00
#
_symmetry.space_group_name_H-M   'P 1'
#
loop_
_entity.id
_entity.type
_entity.pdbx_description
1 polymer ?
#
loop_
_entity_poly.entity_id
_entity_poly.type
_entity_poly.pdbx_seq_one_letter_code
_entity_poly.pdbx_strand_id
1 'polypeptide(L)'
;MKLLTGERVRFGLAVFGVSALAVFLLTACSDTDPQSGPSAPNNSTSSGPSTAPIPTASTPTLKPIPQPAKPFPTPVVTGAPADDAPLANRIRFAIAKQTQVTAGKAAKTTVNCPGLNDADKPGKHTLKCTVTYAGKSLTGTLTVDAQPYNASYKFTSEQVAVVKEKVVDAVVRAVPDASKITCTMDLVAVVPSTGDGIRCDVTTTANAVVPHNARISGDGKILVAKA
;
A
#
# COMPACT_ATOMS: atom_id res chain seq x y z
N MET A 1 17.31 26.29 -0.89
CA MET A 1 17.13 27.76 -0.92
C MET A 1 15.80 28.05 -1.62
N LYS A 2 14.85 28.69 -0.91
CA LYS A 2 13.57 29.34 -1.29
C LYS A 2 12.58 28.67 -2.27
N LEU A 3 11.37 28.42 -1.75
CA LEU A 3 10.07 28.31 -2.42
C LEU A 3 9.64 29.63 -3.07
N LEU A 4 8.81 29.55 -4.14
CA LEU A 4 7.63 30.37 -4.52
C LEU A 4 7.04 29.75 -5.82
N THR A 5 5.87 29.09 -5.81
CA THR A 5 4.52 29.62 -6.11
C THR A 5 4.44 30.29 -7.49
N GLY A 6 3.59 29.98 -8.47
CA GLY A 6 2.37 29.19 -8.56
C GLY A 6 1.50 29.91 -9.60
N GLU A 7 1.04 29.23 -10.66
CA GLU A 7 0.11 29.84 -11.61
C GLU A 7 -1.05 28.90 -11.95
N ARG A 8 -2.24 29.46 -11.77
CA ARG A 8 -3.57 28.86 -11.96
C ARG A 8 -3.95 28.94 -13.43
N VAL A 9 -4.53 27.86 -13.98
CA VAL A 9 -5.54 28.01 -15.04
C VAL A 9 -6.76 27.18 -14.69
N ARG A 10 -7.91 27.84 -14.86
CA ARG A 10 -9.24 27.54 -14.34
C ARG A 10 -10.00 26.55 -15.23
N PHE A 11 -10.83 25.77 -14.53
CA PHE A 11 -12.20 25.34 -14.85
C PHE A 11 -12.70 25.48 -16.29
N GLY A 12 -13.02 24.33 -16.90
CA GLY A 12 -14.01 24.19 -17.96
C GLY A 12 -15.09 23.20 -17.54
N LEU A 13 -16.29 23.71 -17.27
CA LEU A 13 -17.55 22.99 -17.13
C LEU A 13 -17.93 22.33 -18.46
N ALA A 14 -18.40 21.08 -18.44
CA ALA A 14 -19.30 20.57 -19.48
C ALA A 14 -20.29 19.57 -18.86
N VAL A 15 -21.55 19.99 -18.89
CA VAL A 15 -22.78 19.31 -18.47
C VAL A 15 -23.34 18.56 -19.68
N PHE A 16 -23.56 17.25 -19.58
CA PHE A 16 -24.48 16.41 -20.39
C PHE A 16 -24.60 15.07 -19.64
N GLY A 17 -25.73 14.41 -19.43
CA GLY A 17 -27.12 14.58 -19.87
C GLY A 17 -27.88 13.31 -19.47
N VAL A 18 -29.04 13.52 -18.84
CA VAL A 18 -30.25 12.68 -18.68
C VAL A 18 -30.28 11.27 -19.30
N SER A 19 -30.71 10.27 -18.50
CA SER A 19 -31.66 9.21 -18.92
C SER A 19 -32.34 8.56 -17.71
N ALA A 20 -33.67 8.44 -17.80
CA ALA A 20 -34.62 7.96 -16.79
C ALA A 20 -35.29 6.65 -17.23
N LEU A 21 -36.11 6.06 -16.33
CA LEU A 21 -37.13 4.99 -16.49
C LEU A 21 -36.60 3.55 -16.56
N ALA A 22 -37.21 2.48 -16.01
CA ALA A 22 -38.48 2.20 -15.32
C ALA A 22 -38.28 0.89 -14.48
N VAL A 23 -38.79 0.72 -13.25
CA VAL A 23 -40.09 0.13 -12.77
C VAL A 23 -40.49 -1.26 -13.31
N PHE A 24 -41.01 -2.12 -12.39
CA PHE A 24 -41.79 -3.39 -12.51
C PHE A 24 -40.98 -4.71 -12.39
N LEU A 25 -41.30 -5.80 -11.64
CA LEU A 25 -42.47 -6.39 -10.91
C LEU A 25 -41.92 -7.36 -9.81
N LEU A 26 -42.42 -7.44 -8.57
CA LEU A 26 -43.51 -8.30 -8.01
C LEU A 26 -43.50 -9.81 -8.38
N THR A 27 -43.20 -10.68 -7.39
CA THR A 27 -43.81 -12.02 -7.08
C THR A 27 -43.26 -12.47 -5.71
N ALA A 28 -43.98 -12.50 -4.58
CA ALA A 28 -45.13 -13.33 -4.15
C ALA A 28 -44.77 -14.80 -3.78
N CYS A 29 -45.37 -15.26 -2.66
CA CYS A 29 -45.63 -16.64 -2.21
C CYS A 29 -44.55 -17.36 -1.35
N SER A 30 -44.87 -18.06 -0.24
CA SER A 30 -46.17 -18.33 0.41
C SER A 30 -45.98 -18.80 1.85
N ASP A 31 -46.96 -18.41 2.66
CA ASP A 31 -47.32 -18.88 4.00
C ASP A 31 -48.12 -20.20 3.87
N THR A 32 -47.90 -21.21 4.73
CA THR A 32 -48.80 -22.36 4.89
C THR A 32 -48.58 -23.06 6.25
N ASP A 33 -49.57 -22.92 7.12
CA ASP A 33 -50.02 -23.88 8.14
C ASP A 33 -51.57 -23.83 8.09
N PRO A 34 -52.38 -24.81 8.58
CA PRO A 34 -52.09 -25.94 9.48
C PRO A 34 -52.73 -27.29 9.07
N GLN A 35 -52.45 -28.40 9.79
CA GLN A 35 -53.33 -29.57 9.81
C GLN A 35 -53.32 -30.25 11.19
N SER A 36 -54.50 -30.44 11.75
CA SER A 36 -54.78 -30.96 13.09
C SER A 36 -55.44 -32.35 13.07
N GLY A 37 -55.08 -33.18 14.06
CA GLY A 37 -55.88 -34.28 14.63
C GLY A 37 -55.25 -35.70 14.59
N PRO A 38 -55.65 -36.67 15.46
CA PRO A 38 -56.03 -36.56 16.88
C PRO A 38 -55.41 -37.66 17.81
N SER A 39 -55.33 -37.32 19.11
CA SER A 39 -55.44 -38.15 20.35
C SER A 39 -54.52 -39.35 20.66
N ALA A 40 -53.76 -39.23 21.76
CA ALA A 40 -53.75 -40.18 22.89
C ALA A 40 -53.17 -39.51 24.17
N PRO A 41 -53.71 -39.79 25.38
CA PRO A 41 -53.27 -39.16 26.61
C PRO A 41 -52.09 -39.93 27.20
N ASN A 42 -51.02 -39.22 27.58
CA ASN A 42 -50.04 -39.79 28.49
C ASN A 42 -49.67 -38.77 29.56
N ASN A 43 -50.18 -39.03 30.76
CA ASN A 43 -49.70 -38.44 32.00
C ASN A 43 -48.22 -38.81 32.18
N SER A 44 -47.33 -37.82 32.22
CA SER A 44 -46.04 -37.92 32.90
C SER A 44 -45.46 -36.52 33.12
N THR A 45 -45.56 -36.06 34.37
CA THR A 45 -44.62 -35.15 35.06
C THR A 45 -44.06 -33.96 34.27
N SER A 46 -44.63 -32.78 34.58
CA SER A 46 -44.05 -31.45 34.36
C SER A 46 -42.60 -31.39 34.82
N SER A 47 -41.67 -31.59 33.88
CA SER A 47 -40.30 -31.10 33.97
C SER A 47 -40.35 -29.72 33.32
N GLY A 48 -40.38 -28.67 34.14
CA GLY A 48 -40.42 -27.30 33.61
C GLY A 48 -39.27 -27.05 32.62
N PRO A 49 -39.46 -26.19 31.60
CA PRO A 49 -38.36 -25.81 30.75
C PRO A 49 -37.33 -25.12 31.63
N SER A 50 -36.24 -25.80 31.92
CA SER A 50 -35.06 -25.15 32.45
C SER A 50 -34.48 -24.30 31.32
N THR A 51 -35.05 -23.10 31.16
CA THR A 51 -34.45 -21.97 30.43
C THR A 51 -33.24 -21.49 31.23
N ALA A 52 -32.26 -22.36 31.45
CA ALA A 52 -30.92 -21.92 31.70
C ALA A 52 -30.47 -21.23 30.39
N PRO A 53 -30.03 -19.96 30.44
CA PRO A 53 -29.44 -19.33 29.27
C PRO A 53 -28.29 -20.22 28.79
N ILE A 54 -28.32 -20.63 27.52
CA ILE A 54 -27.16 -21.26 26.89
C ILE A 54 -26.00 -20.27 27.08
N PRO A 55 -24.88 -20.66 27.72
CA PRO A 55 -23.77 -19.75 27.91
C PRO A 55 -23.29 -19.30 26.53
N THR A 56 -23.50 -18.02 26.21
CA THR A 56 -22.98 -17.42 24.99
C THR A 56 -21.47 -17.60 25.02
N ALA A 57 -20.92 -18.33 24.06
CA ALA A 57 -19.48 -18.49 23.96
C ALA A 57 -18.84 -17.10 23.80
N SER A 58 -18.17 -16.63 24.85
CA SER A 58 -17.42 -15.37 24.79
C SER A 58 -16.26 -15.56 23.82
N THR A 59 -16.32 -14.94 22.65
CA THR A 59 -15.18 -14.91 21.73
C THR A 59 -13.99 -14.30 22.47
N PRO A 60 -12.84 -14.99 22.58
CA PRO A 60 -11.72 -14.49 23.36
C PRO A 60 -11.19 -13.20 22.74
N THR A 61 -11.15 -12.12 23.50
CA THR A 61 -10.58 -10.85 23.03
C THR A 61 -9.07 -10.98 22.87
N LEU A 62 -8.55 -10.55 21.71
CA LEU A 62 -7.12 -10.60 21.43
C LEU A 62 -6.41 -9.36 21.96
N LYS A 63 -5.10 -9.48 22.22
CA LYS A 63 -4.26 -8.35 22.62
C LYS A 63 -3.88 -7.49 21.40
N PRO A 64 -3.94 -6.16 21.49
CA PRO A 64 -3.46 -5.29 20.42
C PRO A 64 -1.94 -5.38 20.23
N ILE A 65 -1.48 -5.19 18.99
CA ILE A 65 -0.08 -5.03 18.64
C ILE A 65 0.42 -3.70 19.24
N PRO A 66 1.61 -3.68 19.88
CA PRO A 66 2.18 -2.43 20.39
C PRO A 66 2.34 -1.40 19.28
N GLN A 67 1.84 -0.19 19.50
CA GLN A 67 1.98 0.88 18.53
C GLN A 67 3.44 1.38 18.46
N PRO A 68 3.99 1.56 17.25
CA PRO A 68 5.33 2.10 17.09
C PRO A 68 5.43 3.57 17.56
N ALA A 69 6.24 3.84 18.59
CA ALA A 69 6.39 5.20 19.16
C ALA A 69 7.21 6.17 18.28
N LYS A 70 8.11 5.66 17.45
CA LYS A 70 8.99 6.45 16.57
C LYS A 70 8.67 6.18 15.12
N PRO A 71 8.88 7.12 14.18
CA PRO A 71 8.73 6.87 12.75
C PRO A 71 9.58 5.68 12.29
N PHE A 72 9.18 5.05 11.18
CA PHE A 72 9.96 3.97 10.57
C PHE A 72 11.39 4.48 10.25
N PRO A 73 12.45 3.73 10.61
CA PRO A 73 13.81 4.22 10.50
C PRO A 73 14.21 4.46 9.04
N THR A 74 14.91 5.58 8.80
CA THR A 74 15.56 5.84 7.51
C THR A 74 16.86 5.05 7.45
N PRO A 75 17.08 4.21 6.43
CA PRO A 75 18.31 3.42 6.33
C PRO A 75 19.52 4.32 6.08
N VAL A 76 20.64 3.97 6.72
CA VAL A 76 21.94 4.58 6.46
C VAL A 76 22.56 3.88 5.24
N VAL A 77 22.74 4.62 4.16
CA VAL A 77 23.37 4.12 2.93
C VAL A 77 24.85 4.47 2.92
N THR A 78 25.71 3.46 2.86
CA THR A 78 27.16 3.59 2.87
C THR A 78 27.75 3.49 1.45
N GLY A 79 29.02 3.87 1.29
CA GLY A 79 29.72 3.78 0.00
C GLY A 79 29.44 4.94 -0.95
N ALA A 80 29.23 6.15 -0.40
CA ALA A 80 29.13 7.34 -1.22
C ALA A 80 30.44 7.55 -2.01
N PRO A 81 30.37 7.82 -3.33
CA PRO A 81 31.55 8.18 -4.09
C PRO A 81 32.10 9.53 -3.62
N ALA A 82 33.38 9.77 -3.89
CA ALA A 82 33.98 11.09 -3.67
C ALA A 82 33.30 12.17 -4.54
N ASP A 83 33.39 13.43 -4.13
CA ASP A 83 32.71 14.53 -4.81
C ASP A 83 33.26 14.81 -6.22
N ASP A 84 34.53 14.45 -6.46
CA ASP A 84 35.24 14.52 -7.74
C ASP A 84 35.10 13.24 -8.59
N ALA A 85 34.38 12.22 -8.09
CA ALA A 85 34.11 11.01 -8.86
C ALA A 85 33.27 11.31 -10.11
N PRO A 86 33.38 10.50 -11.18
CA PRO A 86 32.60 10.68 -12.40
C PRO A 86 31.10 10.85 -12.13
N LEU A 87 30.45 11.77 -12.85
CA LEU A 87 29.02 12.09 -12.66
C LEU A 87 28.16 10.82 -12.73
N ALA A 88 28.47 9.92 -13.67
CA ALA A 88 27.79 8.64 -13.81
C ALA A 88 27.80 7.83 -12.50
N ASN A 89 28.91 7.80 -11.76
CA ASN A 89 29.02 7.08 -10.48
C ASN A 89 28.21 7.78 -9.38
N ARG A 90 28.25 9.11 -9.34
CA ARG A 90 27.47 9.93 -8.41
C ARG A 90 25.97 9.76 -8.63
N ILE A 91 25.50 9.76 -9.89
CA ILE A 91 24.10 9.51 -10.25
C ILE A 91 23.68 8.08 -9.89
N ARG A 92 24.47 7.07 -10.23
CA ARG A 92 24.18 5.67 -9.86
C ARG A 92 24.03 5.52 -8.36
N PHE A 93 24.94 6.10 -7.59
CA PHE A 93 24.85 6.08 -6.13
C PHE A 93 23.62 6.83 -5.61
N ALA A 94 23.31 8.01 -6.15
CA ALA A 94 22.14 8.78 -5.74
C ALA A 94 20.82 8.03 -5.99
N ILE A 95 20.67 7.40 -7.16
CA ILE A 95 19.52 6.54 -7.47
C ILE A 95 19.45 5.36 -6.50
N ALA A 96 20.57 4.65 -6.31
CA ALA A 96 20.64 3.51 -5.40
C ALA A 96 20.30 3.88 -3.95
N LYS A 97 20.80 5.03 -3.48
CA LYS A 97 20.53 5.59 -2.15
C LYS A 97 19.05 5.92 -2.01
N GLN A 98 18.48 6.62 -2.99
CA GLN A 98 17.07 6.96 -2.97
C GLN A 98 16.19 5.71 -2.95
N THR A 99 16.50 4.70 -3.77
CA THR A 99 15.75 3.42 -3.77
C THR A 99 15.80 2.74 -2.41
N GLN A 100 16.95 2.69 -1.74
CA GLN A 100 17.07 2.10 -0.41
C GLN A 100 16.27 2.88 0.65
N VAL A 101 16.34 4.22 0.63
CA VAL A 101 15.58 5.09 1.53
C VAL A 101 14.08 4.91 1.34
N THR A 102 13.61 4.93 0.09
CA THR A 102 12.22 4.70 -0.28
C THR A 102 11.78 3.29 0.12
N ALA A 103 12.62 2.28 -0.06
CA ALA A 103 12.31 0.91 0.35
C ALA A 103 12.27 0.72 1.87
N GLY A 104 12.98 1.56 2.63
CA GLY A 104 13.05 1.51 4.10
C GLY A 104 14.16 0.63 4.65
N LYS A 105 14.99 0.00 3.81
CA LYS A 105 16.08 -0.86 4.27
C LYS A 105 17.30 -0.70 3.38
N ALA A 106 18.48 -0.71 3.98
CA ALA A 106 19.71 -0.79 3.22
C ALA A 106 19.85 -2.20 2.66
N ALA A 107 20.10 -2.31 1.36
CA ALA A 107 20.26 -3.59 0.67
C ALA A 107 21.12 -3.41 -0.58
N LYS A 108 21.66 -4.53 -1.08
CA LYS A 108 22.40 -4.54 -2.34
C LYS A 108 21.52 -3.97 -3.45
N THR A 109 21.97 -2.84 -4.00
CA THR A 109 21.27 -2.11 -5.05
C THR A 109 22.23 -1.87 -6.21
N THR A 110 21.83 -2.28 -7.40
CA THR A 110 22.58 -2.02 -8.63
C THR A 110 21.77 -1.15 -9.56
N VAL A 111 22.42 -0.19 -10.22
CA VAL A 111 21.79 0.75 -11.14
C VAL A 111 22.48 0.63 -12.49
N ASN A 112 21.73 0.20 -13.50
CA ASN A 112 22.20 0.13 -14.88
C ASN A 112 21.43 1.14 -15.74
N CYS A 113 22.15 2.12 -16.25
CA CYS A 113 21.65 3.13 -17.18
C CYS A 113 22.56 3.10 -18.42
N PRO A 114 22.18 2.39 -19.49
CA PRO A 114 22.94 2.41 -20.75
C PRO A 114 23.12 3.86 -21.24
N GLY A 115 24.33 4.20 -21.68
CA GLY A 115 24.66 5.56 -22.15
C GLY A 115 24.95 6.59 -21.05
N LEU A 116 24.87 6.23 -19.76
CA LEU A 116 25.11 7.20 -18.67
C LEU A 116 26.55 7.72 -18.62
N ASN A 117 27.53 6.94 -19.10
CA ASN A 117 28.92 7.40 -19.16
C ASN A 117 29.12 8.53 -20.20
N ASP A 118 28.20 8.69 -21.14
CA ASP A 118 28.22 9.78 -22.13
C ASP A 118 27.38 11.00 -21.69
N ALA A 119 26.68 10.91 -20.56
CA ALA A 119 25.79 11.97 -20.07
C ALA A 119 26.53 13.21 -19.55
N ASP A 120 27.87 13.16 -19.47
CA ASP A 120 28.73 14.31 -19.17
C ASP A 120 28.86 15.27 -20.37
N LYS A 121 28.49 14.83 -21.57
CA LYS A 121 28.50 15.68 -22.76
C LYS A 121 27.37 16.72 -22.66
N PRO A 122 27.62 18.00 -23.02
CA PRO A 122 26.58 19.02 -23.00
C PRO A 122 25.33 18.60 -23.79
N GLY A 123 24.16 18.87 -23.22
CA GLY A 123 22.86 18.54 -23.81
C GLY A 123 21.92 17.81 -22.85
N LYS A 124 20.73 17.50 -23.37
CA LYS A 124 19.70 16.74 -22.65
C LYS A 124 19.76 15.27 -23.04
N HIS A 125 20.05 14.42 -22.06
CA HIS A 125 20.11 12.97 -22.21
C HIS A 125 18.92 12.35 -21.49
N THR A 126 18.14 11.52 -22.18
CA THR A 126 17.04 10.76 -21.57
C THR A 126 17.35 9.28 -21.72
N LEU A 127 17.64 8.62 -20.59
CA LEU A 127 18.12 7.25 -20.54
C LEU A 127 17.10 6.38 -19.78
N LYS A 128 16.82 5.19 -20.32
CA LYS A 128 16.08 4.17 -19.56
C LYS A 128 17.03 3.46 -18.62
N CYS A 129 16.70 3.42 -17.35
CA CYS A 129 17.49 2.80 -16.30
C CYS A 129 16.75 1.62 -15.68
N THR A 130 17.51 0.57 -15.36
CA THR A 130 17.06 -0.56 -14.55
C THR A 130 17.75 -0.50 -13.20
N VAL A 131 16.97 -0.49 -12.13
CA VAL A 131 17.45 -0.53 -10.75
C VAL A 131 17.08 -1.88 -10.17
N THR A 132 18.06 -2.64 -9.67
CA THR A 132 17.81 -3.91 -9.00
C THR A 132 18.07 -3.74 -7.51
N TYR A 133 17.02 -3.84 -6.70
CA TYR A 133 17.06 -3.72 -5.26
C TYR A 133 16.71 -5.07 -4.63
N ALA A 134 17.61 -5.62 -3.81
CA ALA A 134 17.42 -6.90 -3.13
C ALA A 134 16.95 -8.05 -4.08
N GLY A 135 17.46 -8.05 -5.31
CA GLY A 135 17.13 -9.05 -6.34
C GLY A 135 15.84 -8.78 -7.14
N LYS A 136 15.08 -7.73 -6.81
CA LYS A 136 13.90 -7.30 -7.58
C LYS A 136 14.26 -6.09 -8.45
N SER A 137 13.88 -6.13 -9.72
CA SER A 137 14.18 -5.05 -10.67
C SER A 137 12.99 -4.11 -10.85
N LEU A 138 13.27 -2.82 -10.95
CA LEU A 138 12.32 -1.78 -11.33
C LEU A 138 12.95 -0.91 -12.43
N THR A 139 12.11 -0.35 -13.29
CA THR A 139 12.55 0.49 -14.41
C THR A 139 12.13 1.94 -14.19
N GLY A 140 12.99 2.86 -14.59
CA GLY A 140 12.68 4.28 -14.60
C GLY A 140 13.42 5.03 -15.69
N THR A 141 13.09 6.29 -15.85
CA THR A 141 13.70 7.20 -16.80
C THR A 141 14.60 8.18 -16.05
N LEU A 142 15.85 8.27 -16.47
CA LEU A 142 16.80 9.28 -16.01
C LEU A 142 16.92 10.36 -17.08
N THR A 143 16.61 11.59 -16.71
CA THR A 143 16.90 12.77 -17.51
C THR A 143 18.10 13.48 -16.92
N VAL A 144 19.15 13.68 -17.72
CA VAL A 144 20.34 14.48 -17.37
C VAL A 144 20.35 15.69 -18.28
N ASP A 145 20.40 16.88 -17.68
CA ASP A 145 20.59 18.15 -18.38
C ASP A 145 22.00 18.65 -18.02
N ALA A 146 22.94 18.39 -18.92
CA ALA A 146 24.33 18.76 -18.76
C ALA A 146 24.59 20.09 -19.48
N GLN A 147 24.94 21.11 -18.69
CA GLN A 147 25.42 22.41 -19.15
C GLN A 147 26.94 22.49 -18.99
N PRO A 148 27.63 23.44 -19.66
CA PRO A 148 29.10 23.54 -19.61
C PRO A 148 29.71 23.64 -18.20
N TYR A 149 28.95 24.16 -17.22
CA TYR A 149 29.43 24.38 -15.85
C TYR A 149 28.54 23.76 -14.76
N ASN A 150 27.45 23.11 -15.14
CA ASN A 150 26.50 22.53 -14.18
C ASN A 150 25.77 21.35 -14.84
N ALA A 151 25.44 20.33 -14.07
CA ALA A 151 24.59 19.24 -14.53
C ALA A 151 23.46 19.04 -13.52
N SER A 152 22.23 18.97 -14.03
CA SER A 152 21.07 18.58 -13.24
C SER A 152 20.56 17.23 -13.72
N TYR A 153 20.01 16.42 -12.80
CA TYR A 153 19.44 15.14 -13.17
C TYR A 153 18.15 14.87 -12.40
N LYS A 154 17.27 14.11 -13.03
CA LYS A 154 16.00 13.67 -12.46
C LYS A 154 15.76 12.21 -12.84
N PHE A 155 15.57 11.37 -11.83
CA PHE A 155 15.12 9.99 -12.04
C PHE A 155 13.63 9.91 -11.70
N THR A 156 12.85 9.34 -12.60
CA THR A 156 11.41 9.08 -12.43
C THR A 156 11.14 7.61 -12.66
N SER A 157 10.46 6.98 -11.70
CA SER A 157 10.02 5.59 -11.80
C SER A 157 8.54 5.53 -11.47
N GLU A 158 7.78 4.77 -12.25
CA GLU A 158 6.38 4.47 -11.95
C GLU A 158 6.25 3.38 -10.88
N GLN A 159 7.34 2.70 -10.56
CA GLN A 159 7.40 1.60 -9.60
C GLN A 159 8.30 1.95 -8.42
N VAL A 160 7.95 1.42 -7.25
CA VAL A 160 8.64 1.64 -5.99
C VAL A 160 8.92 0.29 -5.32
N ALA A 161 10.18 0.09 -4.91
CA ALA A 161 10.53 -1.01 -4.03
C ALA A 161 10.14 -0.67 -2.58
N VAL A 162 9.57 -1.62 -1.85
CA VAL A 162 9.21 -1.48 -0.43
C VAL A 162 9.42 -2.79 0.32
N VAL A 163 9.92 -2.70 1.55
CA VAL A 163 10.05 -3.87 2.44
C VAL A 163 8.77 -4.12 3.23
N LYS A 164 8.45 -5.40 3.46
CA LYS A 164 7.26 -5.83 4.20
C LYS A 164 7.16 -5.20 5.60
N GLU A 165 8.28 -5.11 6.31
CA GLU A 165 8.36 -4.51 7.64
C GLU A 165 7.84 -3.06 7.65
N LYS A 166 8.17 -2.27 6.63
CA LYS A 166 7.73 -0.88 6.49
C LYS A 166 6.23 -0.78 6.21
N VAL A 167 5.69 -1.68 5.40
CA VAL A 167 4.25 -1.75 5.12
C VAL A 167 3.48 -2.13 6.37
N VAL A 168 3.93 -3.16 7.09
CA VAL A 168 3.29 -3.59 8.34
C VAL A 168 3.34 -2.48 9.39
N ASP A 169 4.47 -1.79 9.57
CA ASP A 169 4.57 -0.64 10.49
C ASP A 169 3.54 0.44 10.16
N ALA A 170 3.37 0.78 8.88
CA ALA A 170 2.37 1.75 8.44
C ALA A 170 0.94 1.30 8.75
N VAL A 171 0.62 0.01 8.57
CA VAL A 171 -0.70 -0.55 8.89
C VAL A 171 -0.96 -0.55 10.40
N VAL A 172 0.02 -0.93 11.23
CA VAL A 172 -0.11 -0.87 12.71
C VAL A 172 -0.42 0.56 13.18
N ARG A 173 0.22 1.57 12.58
CA ARG A 173 -0.08 2.98 12.91
C ARG A 173 -1.48 3.41 12.49
N ALA A 174 -1.97 2.88 11.37
CA ALA A 174 -3.28 3.23 10.83
C ALA A 174 -4.44 2.54 11.55
N VAL A 175 -4.19 1.37 12.17
CA VAL A 175 -5.22 0.54 12.82
C VAL A 175 -4.85 0.27 14.28
N PRO A 176 -5.27 1.12 15.24
CA PRO A 176 -4.86 1.04 16.65
C PRO A 176 -5.25 -0.24 17.39
N ASP A 177 -6.32 -0.90 16.96
CA ASP A 177 -6.84 -2.14 17.54
C ASP A 177 -6.39 -3.40 16.77
N ALA A 178 -5.42 -3.27 15.87
CA ALA A 178 -4.84 -4.40 15.16
C ALA A 178 -4.20 -5.37 16.16
N SER A 179 -4.59 -6.64 16.09
CA SER A 179 -4.00 -7.75 16.85
C SER A 179 -3.12 -8.66 15.98
N LYS A 180 -3.48 -8.82 14.70
CA LYS A 180 -2.66 -9.53 13.70
C LYS A 180 -2.75 -8.80 12.36
N ILE A 181 -1.65 -8.72 11.64
CA ILE A 181 -1.60 -8.12 10.29
C ILE A 181 -0.94 -9.10 9.34
N THR A 182 -1.60 -9.38 8.23
CA THR A 182 -1.08 -10.23 7.17
C THR A 182 -1.14 -9.49 5.84
N CYS A 183 0.02 -9.05 5.33
CA CYS A 183 0.11 -8.40 4.02
C CYS A 183 0.50 -9.40 2.93
N THR A 184 -0.23 -9.36 1.81
CA THR A 184 -0.02 -10.19 0.61
C THR A 184 1.12 -9.61 -0.22
N MET A 185 2.34 -9.87 0.25
CA MET A 185 3.58 -9.47 -0.41
C MET A 185 4.76 -10.35 0.04
N ASP A 186 5.77 -10.45 -0.82
CA ASP A 186 7.11 -10.94 -0.48
C ASP A 186 7.78 -10.06 0.58
N LEU A 187 8.93 -10.49 1.11
CA LEU A 187 9.74 -9.65 2.01
C LEU A 187 10.11 -8.29 1.40
N VAL A 188 10.27 -8.26 0.08
CA VAL A 188 10.48 -7.07 -0.74
C VAL A 188 9.53 -7.15 -1.93
N ALA A 189 8.73 -6.10 -2.13
CA ALA A 189 7.88 -5.97 -3.31
C ALA A 189 8.29 -4.76 -4.13
N VAL A 190 8.10 -4.86 -5.44
CA VAL A 190 8.12 -3.72 -6.36
C VAL A 190 6.68 -3.50 -6.79
N VAL A 191 6.13 -2.34 -6.48
CA VAL A 191 4.72 -2.02 -6.70
C VAL A 191 4.57 -0.72 -7.48
N PRO A 192 3.50 -0.55 -8.27
CA PRO A 192 3.18 0.73 -8.87
C PRO A 192 3.04 1.83 -7.81
N SER A 193 3.59 3.00 -8.08
CA SER A 193 3.47 4.21 -7.26
C SER A 193 2.07 4.83 -7.32
N THR A 194 1.26 4.38 -8.28
CA THR A 194 -0.15 4.75 -8.47
C THR A 194 -0.93 3.46 -8.70
N GLY A 195 -1.93 3.17 -7.86
CA GLY A 195 -2.77 1.98 -8.02
C GLY A 195 -3.35 1.45 -6.71
N ASP A 196 -3.75 0.18 -6.73
CA ASP A 196 -4.46 -0.49 -5.63
C ASP A 196 -3.60 -0.76 -4.40
N GLY A 197 -2.27 -0.76 -4.55
CA GLY A 197 -1.32 -0.94 -3.46
C GLY A 197 -1.17 -2.39 -3.03
N ILE A 198 -0.76 -2.60 -1.77
CA ILE A 198 -0.55 -3.91 -1.15
C ILE A 198 -1.71 -4.21 -0.24
N ARG A 199 -2.37 -5.36 -0.43
CA ARG A 199 -3.47 -5.78 0.42
C ARG A 199 -2.96 -6.36 1.73
N CYS A 200 -3.54 -5.90 2.84
CA CYS A 200 -3.26 -6.37 4.19
C CYS A 200 -4.56 -6.71 4.92
N ASP A 201 -4.67 -7.93 5.40
CA ASP A 201 -5.77 -8.36 6.26
C ASP A 201 -5.38 -8.10 7.72
N VAL A 202 -6.23 -7.32 8.41
CA VAL A 202 -6.02 -6.93 9.81
C VAL A 202 -7.05 -7.63 10.67
N THR A 203 -6.61 -8.48 11.59
CA THR A 203 -7.45 -9.04 12.64
C THR A 203 -7.46 -8.07 13.82
N THR A 204 -8.64 -7.58 14.22
CA THR A 204 -8.79 -6.67 15.37
C THR A 204 -8.83 -7.44 16.69
N THR A 205 -8.78 -6.72 17.81
CA THR A 205 -8.96 -7.28 19.16
C THR A 205 -10.31 -8.00 19.35
N ALA A 206 -11.31 -7.65 18.52
CA ALA A 206 -12.62 -8.30 18.49
C ALA A 206 -12.68 -9.55 17.59
N ASN A 207 -11.54 -10.04 17.07
CA ASN A 207 -11.43 -11.13 16.09
C ASN A 207 -12.08 -10.85 14.72
N ALA A 208 -12.41 -9.59 14.41
CA ALA A 208 -12.89 -9.23 13.09
C ALA A 208 -11.70 -9.13 12.12
N VAL A 209 -11.79 -9.77 10.95
CA VAL A 209 -10.81 -9.60 9.87
C VAL A 209 -11.30 -8.49 8.96
N VAL A 210 -10.56 -7.39 8.95
CA VAL A 210 -10.86 -6.22 8.13
C VAL A 210 -9.75 -6.05 7.10
N PRO A 211 -10.09 -6.04 5.80
CA PRO A 211 -9.09 -5.83 4.77
C PRO A 211 -8.72 -4.35 4.62
N HIS A 212 -7.45 -4.11 4.35
CA HIS A 212 -6.87 -2.79 4.10
C HIS A 212 -5.99 -2.82 2.85
N ASN A 213 -5.88 -1.68 2.19
CA ASN A 213 -4.96 -1.45 1.08
C ASN A 213 -3.93 -0.41 1.50
N ALA A 214 -2.65 -0.79 1.43
CA ALA A 214 -1.50 0.08 1.66
C ALA A 214 -0.99 0.59 0.31
N ARG A 215 -1.24 1.86 -0.01
CA ARG A 215 -0.79 2.52 -1.24
C ARG A 215 0.58 3.16 -1.02
N ILE A 216 1.51 2.90 -1.92
CA ILE A 216 2.89 3.40 -1.86
C ILE A 216 3.02 4.54 -2.85
N SER A 217 3.39 5.74 -2.40
CA SER A 217 3.71 6.86 -3.29
C SER A 217 5.13 6.77 -3.84
N GLY A 218 5.43 7.54 -4.90
CA GLY A 218 6.75 7.59 -5.52
C GLY A 218 7.90 7.98 -4.58
N ASP A 219 7.62 8.74 -3.50
CA ASP A 219 8.59 9.10 -2.46
C ASP A 219 8.70 8.04 -1.33
N GLY A 220 7.92 6.96 -1.41
CA GLY A 220 7.95 5.85 -0.46
C GLY A 220 7.14 6.08 0.81
N LYS A 221 6.21 7.05 0.81
CA LYS A 221 5.20 7.14 1.87
C LYS A 221 4.15 6.06 1.64
N ILE A 222 3.57 5.59 2.74
CA ILE A 222 2.56 4.55 2.72
C ILE A 222 1.27 5.13 3.30
N LEU A 223 0.22 5.12 2.49
CA LEU A 223 -1.13 5.51 2.88
C LEU A 223 -1.97 4.24 3.02
N VAL A 224 -2.53 4.03 4.20
CA VAL A 224 -3.34 2.83 4.47
C VAL A 224 -4.81 3.25 4.54
N ALA A 225 -5.65 2.57 3.77
CA ALA A 225 -7.09 2.75 3.79
C ALA A 225 -7.79 1.40 3.95
N LYS A 226 -8.99 1.39 4.54
CA LYS A 226 -9.86 0.21 4.51
C LYS A 226 -10.22 -0.10 3.05
N ALA A 227 -10.14 -1.36 2.66
CA ALA A 227 -10.31 -1.80 1.29
C ALA A 227 -11.77 -1.99 0.89
#